data_AF-A0A954T7T1-F1
#
_entry.id   AF-A0A954T7T1-F1
#
_cell.length_a   1.000
_cell.length_b   1.000
_cell.length_c   1.000
_cell.angle_alpha   90.00
_cell.angle_beta   90.00
_cell.angle_gamma   90.00
#
_symmetry.space_group_name_H-M   'P 1'
#
loop_
_entity.id
_entity.type
_entity.pdbx_description
1 polymer ?
#
loop_
_entity_poly.entity_id
_entity_poly.type
_entity_poly.pdbx_seq_one_letter_code
_entity_poly.pdbx_strand_id
1 'polypeptide(L)'
;MFQLLLPNPALRQLFVTRGKARLRSMLRKIASPKRLVLSAIAIVLPLIWVVNFVASMLLRESFTPEAFRNGVFCTGAAYCLWYLLKASTFRPPAAIEWTPAERSLMCGGPFSRAELIRYRLTTIFTATIFKALFASLMFLPELSMWWTGFLGMLLGLAFLDVTRLAAEIIITGVNHSVFLKIRAAVLTIAATAGISAAISAISSTAILISKYPVFFSLPIEFAHELVKLRSTS
;
A
#
# COMPACT_ATOMS: atom_id res chain seq x y z
N MET A 1 -12.50 -22.14 2.17
CA MET A 1 -11.10 -21.66 2.16
C MET A 1 -10.45 -21.63 3.55
N PHE A 2 -10.90 -20.80 4.52
CA PHE A 2 -10.22 -20.61 5.83
C PHE A 2 -9.91 -21.88 6.67
N GLN A 3 -10.58 -23.01 6.45
CA GLN A 3 -10.34 -24.27 7.17
C GLN A 3 -8.89 -24.80 7.02
N LEU A 4 -8.21 -24.51 5.90
CA LEU A 4 -6.83 -24.97 5.64
C LEU A 4 -5.76 -24.17 6.40
N LEU A 5 -6.04 -22.93 6.81
CA LEU A 5 -5.04 -22.02 7.40
C LEU A 5 -4.94 -22.12 8.94
N LEU A 6 -6.03 -22.50 9.60
CA LEU A 6 -6.14 -22.57 11.06
C LEU A 6 -6.74 -23.93 11.48
N PRO A 7 -5.91 -24.97 11.73
CA PRO A 7 -6.41 -26.29 12.13
C PRO A 7 -7.03 -26.25 13.54
N ASN A 8 -6.52 -25.40 14.43
CA ASN A 8 -7.03 -25.26 15.79
C ASN A 8 -8.38 -24.49 15.80
N PRO A 9 -9.49 -25.11 16.25
CA PRO A 9 -10.82 -24.50 16.21
C PRO A 9 -10.94 -23.28 17.13
N ALA A 10 -10.19 -23.22 18.24
CA ALA A 10 -10.21 -22.09 19.16
C ALA A 10 -9.62 -20.83 18.51
N LEU A 11 -8.51 -20.96 17.77
CA LEU A 11 -7.92 -19.84 17.02
C LEU A 11 -8.82 -19.36 15.87
N ARG A 12 -9.55 -20.28 15.23
CA ARG A 12 -10.57 -19.95 14.22
C ARG A 12 -11.74 -19.17 14.84
N GLN A 13 -12.23 -19.60 16.01
CA GLN A 13 -13.26 -18.85 16.75
C GLN A 13 -12.75 -17.47 17.17
N LEU A 14 -11.55 -17.38 17.76
CA LEU A 14 -10.90 -16.13 18.17
C LEU A 14 -10.77 -15.13 17.00
N PHE A 15 -10.40 -15.60 15.81
CA PHE A 15 -10.31 -14.76 14.61
C PHE A 15 -11.68 -14.17 14.23
N VAL A 16 -12.73 -14.99 14.22
CA VAL A 16 -14.11 -14.57 13.88
C VAL A 16 -14.71 -13.66 14.96
N THR A 17 -14.53 -13.96 16.25
CA THR A 17 -15.02 -13.11 17.34
C THR A 17 -14.29 -11.77 17.39
N ARG A 18 -12.96 -11.75 17.18
CA ARG A 18 -12.17 -10.52 17.02
C ARG A 18 -12.65 -9.68 15.84
N GLY A 19 -12.91 -10.30 14.68
CA GLY A 19 -13.46 -9.61 13.51
C GLY A 19 -14.82 -8.96 13.81
N LYS A 20 -15.77 -9.73 14.35
CA LYS A 20 -17.10 -9.24 14.76
C LYS A 20 -17.02 -8.15 15.84
N ALA A 21 -16.14 -8.31 16.83
CA ALA A 21 -15.93 -7.33 17.90
C ALA A 21 -15.30 -6.03 17.39
N ARG A 22 -14.33 -6.10 16.48
CA ARG A 22 -13.71 -4.92 15.84
C ARG A 22 -14.74 -4.15 15.01
N LEU A 23 -15.51 -4.85 14.17
CA LEU A 23 -16.59 -4.24 13.39
C LEU A 23 -17.65 -3.58 14.29
N ARG A 24 -18.14 -4.30 15.30
CA ARG A 24 -19.09 -3.76 16.29
C ARG A 24 -18.52 -2.56 17.06
N SER A 25 -17.22 -2.55 17.37
CA SER A 25 -16.54 -1.42 18.02
C SER A 25 -16.44 -0.20 17.10
N MET A 26 -16.15 -0.41 15.80
CA MET A 26 -16.13 0.68 14.82
C MET A 26 -17.53 1.28 14.63
N LEU A 27 -18.57 0.46 14.45
CA LEU A 27 -19.96 0.91 14.35
C LEU A 27 -20.41 1.70 15.59
N ARG A 28 -20.12 1.20 16.81
CA ARG A 28 -20.40 1.92 18.07
C ARG A 28 -19.64 3.25 18.19
N LYS A 29 -18.44 3.37 17.62
CA LYS A 29 -17.65 4.62 17.64
C LYS A 29 -18.23 5.69 16.71
N ILE A 30 -18.82 5.28 15.58
CA ILE A 30 -19.53 6.16 14.63
C ILE A 30 -20.85 6.67 15.27
N ALA A 31 -21.59 5.80 15.96
CA ALA A 31 -22.88 6.11 16.57
C ALA A 31 -22.85 7.06 17.79
N SER A 32 -21.69 7.63 18.17
CA SER A 32 -21.60 8.59 19.27
C SER A 32 -21.75 10.01 18.72
N PRO A 33 -22.73 10.84 19.16
CA PRO A 33 -23.05 12.11 18.51
C PRO A 33 -21.87 13.10 18.48
N LYS A 34 -21.09 13.20 19.57
CA LYS A 34 -19.86 14.03 19.61
C LYS A 34 -18.75 13.54 18.67
N ARG A 35 -18.83 12.31 18.16
CA ARG A 35 -17.89 11.73 17.18
C ARG A 35 -18.49 11.64 15.78
N LEU A 36 -19.79 11.86 15.62
CA LEU A 36 -20.48 11.71 14.34
C LEU A 36 -19.84 12.60 13.27
N VAL A 37 -19.63 13.88 13.56
CA VAL A 37 -18.95 14.84 12.66
C VAL A 37 -17.55 14.36 12.25
N LEU A 38 -16.71 13.96 13.23
CA LEU A 38 -15.36 13.45 12.94
C LEU A 38 -15.39 12.14 12.14
N SER A 39 -16.35 11.27 12.40
CA SER A 39 -16.53 10.02 11.66
C SER A 39 -17.10 10.24 10.26
N ALA A 40 -17.95 11.25 10.07
CA ALA A 40 -18.45 11.66 8.77
C ALA A 40 -17.31 12.21 7.91
N ILE A 41 -16.48 13.11 8.44
CA ILE A 41 -15.25 13.58 7.76
C ILE A 41 -14.33 12.39 7.43
N ALA A 42 -14.12 11.47 8.37
CA ALA A 42 -13.28 10.28 8.17
C ALA A 42 -13.89 9.20 7.25
N ILE A 43 -15.13 9.34 6.79
CA ILE A 43 -15.78 8.48 5.79
C ILE A 43 -15.88 9.21 4.45
N VAL A 44 -16.32 10.47 4.47
CA VAL A 44 -16.48 11.33 3.29
C VAL A 44 -15.13 11.63 2.62
N LEU A 45 -14.06 11.90 3.37
CA LEU A 45 -12.76 12.21 2.77
C LEU A 45 -12.17 10.99 2.01
N PRO A 46 -12.15 9.76 2.56
CA PRO A 46 -11.81 8.57 1.77
C PRO A 46 -12.79 8.28 0.62
N LEU A 47 -14.09 8.56 0.79
CA LEU A 47 -15.07 8.35 -0.28
C LEU A 47 -14.83 9.28 -1.47
N ILE A 48 -14.60 10.58 -1.22
CA ILE A 48 -14.19 11.56 -2.25
C ILE A 48 -12.89 11.12 -2.92
N TRP A 49 -11.91 10.64 -2.13
CA TRP A 49 -10.65 10.15 -2.69
C TRP A 49 -10.83 8.94 -3.60
N VAL A 50 -11.67 7.97 -3.22
CA VAL A 50 -12.01 6.80 -4.06
C VAL A 50 -12.79 7.22 -5.31
N VAL A 51 -13.75 8.12 -5.21
CA VAL A 51 -14.51 8.63 -6.37
C VAL A 51 -13.60 9.37 -7.34
N ASN A 52 -12.73 10.26 -6.85
CA ASN A 52 -11.74 10.96 -7.67
C ASN A 52 -10.73 9.99 -8.32
N PHE A 53 -10.28 8.97 -7.59
CA PHE A 53 -9.39 7.95 -8.13
C PHE A 53 -10.08 7.13 -9.25
N VAL A 54 -11.33 6.70 -9.04
CA VAL A 54 -12.10 5.96 -10.05
C VAL A 54 -12.38 6.84 -11.27
N ALA A 55 -12.75 8.11 -11.09
CA ALA A 55 -12.92 9.05 -12.19
C ALA A 55 -11.60 9.23 -12.98
N SER A 56 -10.47 9.38 -12.27
CA SER A 56 -9.13 9.50 -12.89
C SER A 56 -8.72 8.25 -13.67
N MET A 57 -9.11 7.05 -13.22
CA MET A 57 -8.87 5.79 -13.96
C MET A 57 -9.82 5.60 -15.14
N LEU A 58 -11.06 6.10 -15.07
CA LEU A 58 -12.02 6.06 -16.18
C LEU A 58 -11.76 7.12 -17.25
N LEU A 59 -10.96 8.16 -16.95
CA LEU A 59 -10.68 9.30 -17.84
C LEU A 59 -9.24 9.34 -18.41
N ARG A 60 -8.29 8.54 -17.90
CA ARG A 60 -6.95 8.43 -18.52
C ARG A 60 -6.97 7.42 -19.67
N GLU A 61 -6.25 7.76 -20.73
CA GLU A 61 -5.86 6.85 -21.81
C GLU A 61 -5.24 5.53 -21.30
N SER A 62 -5.56 4.43 -21.99
CA SER A 62 -5.06 3.09 -21.63
C SER A 62 -3.53 3.04 -21.59
N PHE A 63 -3.01 2.88 -20.37
CA PHE A 63 -1.60 3.01 -20.04
C PHE A 63 -0.80 1.84 -20.67
N THR A 64 0.31 2.09 -21.40
CA THR A 64 0.99 1.04 -22.20
C THR A 64 1.50 -0.13 -21.34
N PRO A 65 1.56 -1.37 -21.87
CA PRO A 65 1.91 -2.56 -21.07
C PRO A 65 3.28 -2.46 -20.37
N GLU A 66 4.25 -1.81 -21.02
CA GLU A 66 5.58 -1.54 -20.45
C GLU A 66 5.53 -0.50 -19.32
N ALA A 67 4.81 0.61 -19.52
CA ALA A 67 4.62 1.63 -18.51
C ALA A 67 3.87 1.08 -17.28
N PHE A 68 2.86 0.23 -17.49
CA PHE A 68 2.16 -0.49 -16.42
C PHE A 68 3.10 -1.43 -15.65
N ARG A 69 3.85 -2.31 -16.36
CA ARG A 69 4.81 -3.25 -15.75
C ARG A 69 5.86 -2.51 -14.92
N ASN A 70 6.43 -1.43 -15.47
CA ASN A 70 7.43 -0.62 -14.80
C ASN A 70 6.84 0.14 -13.60
N GLY A 71 5.63 0.70 -13.73
CA GLY A 71 4.91 1.36 -12.64
C GLY A 71 4.64 0.42 -11.46
N VAL A 72 4.18 -0.81 -11.71
CA VAL A 72 3.97 -1.84 -10.68
C VAL A 72 5.29 -2.24 -10.02
N PHE A 73 6.35 -2.47 -10.80
CA PHE A 73 7.67 -2.82 -10.28
C PHE A 73 8.26 -1.71 -9.40
N CYS A 74 8.29 -0.46 -9.89
CA CYS A 74 8.78 0.70 -9.15
C CYS A 74 7.97 0.96 -7.87
N THR A 75 6.64 0.77 -7.91
CA THR A 75 5.78 0.89 -6.71
C THR A 75 6.11 -0.19 -5.68
N GLY A 76 6.30 -1.44 -6.12
CA GLY A 76 6.73 -2.53 -5.24
C GLY A 76 8.12 -2.32 -4.63
N ALA A 77 9.08 -1.84 -5.43
CA ALA A 77 10.42 -1.50 -4.97
C ALA A 77 10.41 -0.34 -3.95
N ALA A 78 9.64 0.72 -4.22
CA ALA A 78 9.47 1.84 -3.30
C ALA A 78 8.78 1.42 -1.99
N TYR A 79 7.76 0.54 -2.05
CA TYR A 79 7.13 -0.06 -0.86
C TYR A 79 8.15 -0.86 -0.03
N CYS A 80 8.96 -1.71 -0.67
CA CYS A 80 10.05 -2.43 -0.01
C CYS A 80 11.05 -1.49 0.68
N LEU A 81 11.57 -0.50 -0.05
CA LEU A 81 12.55 0.47 0.46
C LEU A 81 11.97 1.27 1.64
N TRP A 82 10.71 1.70 1.55
CA TRP A 82 10.01 2.38 2.64
C TRP A 82 9.90 1.51 3.91
N TYR A 83 9.61 0.22 3.78
CA TYR A 83 9.54 -0.66 4.96
C TYR A 83 10.92 -0.97 5.56
N LEU A 84 11.96 -1.12 4.75
CA LEU A 84 13.33 -1.24 5.25
C LEU A 84 13.77 0.05 5.97
N LEU A 85 13.47 1.22 5.40
CA LEU A 85 13.73 2.52 6.00
C LEU A 85 12.97 2.68 7.33
N LYS A 86 11.67 2.34 7.36
CA LYS A 86 10.87 2.38 8.58
C LYS A 86 11.40 1.45 9.67
N ALA A 87 11.70 0.19 9.35
CA ALA A 87 12.14 -0.78 10.35
C ALA A 87 13.56 -0.49 10.87
N SER A 88 14.43 0.09 10.05
CA SER A 88 15.78 0.49 10.45
C SER A 88 15.84 1.85 11.17
N THR A 89 14.84 2.72 11.02
CA THR A 89 14.71 3.97 11.80
C THR A 89 13.96 3.76 13.11
N PHE A 90 12.88 2.98 13.11
CA PHE A 90 12.05 2.66 14.27
C PHE A 90 12.18 1.17 14.63
N ARG A 91 13.08 0.84 15.57
CA ARG A 91 13.20 -0.53 16.09
C ARG A 91 11.90 -0.91 16.82
N PRO A 92 11.15 -1.94 16.38
CA PRO A 92 9.95 -2.36 17.08
C PRO A 92 10.30 -3.00 18.44
N PRO A 93 9.46 -2.81 19.49
CA PRO A 93 9.72 -3.39 20.81
C PRO A 93 9.50 -4.92 20.85
N ALA A 94 8.81 -5.48 19.85
CA ALA A 94 8.65 -6.92 19.65
C ALA A 94 8.41 -7.23 18.17
N ALA A 95 8.93 -8.35 17.68
CA ALA A 95 8.81 -8.80 16.30
C ALA A 95 7.36 -9.09 15.86
N ILE A 96 6.46 -9.34 16.82
CA ILE A 96 5.02 -9.46 16.56
C ILE A 96 4.28 -8.58 17.57
N GLU A 97 3.79 -7.44 17.11
CA GLU A 97 2.92 -6.56 17.90
C GLU A 97 1.54 -7.20 18.09
N TRP A 98 1.34 -7.79 19.27
CA TRP A 98 0.03 -8.20 19.78
C TRP A 98 -0.66 -7.03 20.50
N THR A 99 -1.96 -6.82 20.26
CA THR A 99 -2.75 -5.92 21.12
C THR A 99 -2.81 -6.48 22.56
N PRO A 100 -3.08 -5.67 23.60
CA PRO A 100 -3.16 -6.16 24.97
C PRO A 100 -4.15 -7.33 25.16
N ALA A 101 -5.31 -7.27 24.49
CA ALA A 101 -6.33 -8.32 24.52
C ALA A 101 -5.93 -9.59 23.74
N GLU A 102 -5.11 -9.47 22.68
CA GLU A 102 -4.49 -10.64 22.05
C GLU A 102 -3.41 -11.23 22.96
N ARG A 103 -2.59 -10.40 23.61
CA ARG A 103 -1.50 -10.87 24.47
C ARG A 103 -2.03 -11.70 25.64
N SER A 104 -3.09 -11.26 26.32
CA SER A 104 -3.70 -12.04 27.42
C SER A 104 -4.27 -13.38 26.94
N LEU A 105 -4.95 -13.42 25.79
CA LEU A 105 -5.58 -14.63 25.27
C LEU A 105 -4.60 -15.61 24.60
N MET A 106 -3.54 -15.09 23.96
CA MET A 106 -2.60 -15.88 23.15
C MET A 106 -1.35 -16.30 23.93
N CYS A 107 -0.89 -15.51 24.89
CA CYS A 107 0.28 -15.85 25.72
C CYS A 107 -0.10 -16.60 27.00
N GLY A 108 -1.36 -16.54 27.44
CA GLY A 108 -1.89 -17.37 28.54
C GLY A 108 -2.57 -18.67 28.09
N GLY A 109 -2.76 -18.87 26.78
CA GLY A 109 -3.38 -20.07 26.22
C GLY A 109 -2.37 -21.16 25.84
N PRO A 110 -2.78 -22.44 25.78
CA PRO A 110 -1.92 -23.58 25.43
C PRO A 110 -1.67 -23.67 23.91
N PHE A 111 -1.15 -22.60 23.31
CA PHE A 111 -0.89 -22.50 21.86
C PHE A 111 0.60 -22.64 21.54
N SER A 112 0.93 -23.46 20.54
CA SER A 112 2.31 -23.60 20.08
C SER A 112 2.79 -22.32 19.35
N ARG A 113 4.11 -22.07 19.38
CA ARG A 113 4.72 -20.94 18.65
C ARG A 113 4.36 -20.96 17.15
N ALA A 114 4.25 -22.15 16.55
CA ALA A 114 3.86 -22.33 15.15
C ALA A 114 2.40 -21.90 14.89
N GLU A 115 1.47 -22.18 15.80
CA GLU A 115 0.08 -21.72 15.69
C GLU A 115 -0.04 -20.21 15.84
N LEU A 116 0.71 -19.59 16.76
CA LEU A 116 0.76 -18.13 16.91
C LEU A 116 1.25 -17.45 15.62
N ILE A 117 2.28 -18.02 14.97
CA ILE A 117 2.78 -17.55 13.67
C ILE A 117 1.71 -17.76 12.58
N ARG A 118 1.07 -18.94 12.50
CA ARG A 118 -0.03 -19.20 11.53
C ARG A 118 -1.20 -18.24 11.70
N TYR A 119 -1.57 -17.88 12.93
CA TYR A 119 -2.60 -16.87 13.20
C TYR A 119 -2.18 -15.47 12.73
N ARG A 120 -0.92 -15.07 12.97
CA ARG A 120 -0.39 -13.78 12.49
C ARG A 120 -0.34 -13.72 10.96
N LEU A 121 0.17 -14.77 10.31
CA LEU A 121 0.19 -14.91 8.85
C LEU A 121 -1.23 -14.89 8.26
N THR A 122 -2.18 -15.62 8.84
CA THR A 122 -3.59 -15.59 8.40
C THR A 122 -4.20 -14.19 8.52
N THR A 123 -3.87 -13.46 9.59
CA THR A 123 -4.32 -12.07 9.79
C THR A 123 -3.74 -11.12 8.74
N ILE A 124 -2.45 -11.25 8.42
CA ILE A 124 -1.77 -10.48 7.38
C ILE A 124 -2.37 -10.83 6.01
N PHE A 125 -2.37 -12.11 5.64
CA PHE A 125 -2.86 -12.61 4.36
C PHE A 125 -4.32 -12.25 4.08
N THR A 126 -5.18 -12.24 5.11
CA THR A 126 -6.57 -11.75 4.97
C THR A 126 -6.61 -10.27 4.56
N ALA A 127 -5.76 -9.42 5.14
CA ALA A 127 -5.63 -8.02 4.73
C ALA A 127 -5.00 -7.91 3.32
N THR A 128 -4.01 -8.76 2.99
CA THR A 128 -3.40 -8.83 1.66
C THR A 128 -4.42 -9.18 0.57
N ILE A 129 -5.35 -10.11 0.83
CA ILE A 129 -6.48 -10.43 -0.09
C ILE A 129 -7.31 -9.17 -0.37
N PHE A 130 -7.68 -8.40 0.66
CA PHE A 130 -8.43 -7.15 0.45
C PHE A 130 -7.61 -6.11 -0.33
N LYS A 131 -6.32 -5.93 -0.02
CA LYS A 131 -5.43 -5.04 -0.81
C LYS A 131 -5.40 -5.45 -2.28
N ALA A 132 -5.20 -6.75 -2.56
CA ALA A 132 -5.10 -7.28 -3.91
C ALA A 132 -6.41 -7.18 -4.68
N LEU A 133 -7.56 -7.35 -4.00
CA LEU A 133 -8.89 -7.18 -4.59
C LEU A 133 -9.15 -5.71 -4.97
N PHE A 134 -8.82 -4.76 -4.10
CA PHE A 134 -8.90 -3.35 -4.46
C PHE A 134 -7.93 -3.01 -5.61
N ALA A 135 -6.67 -3.47 -5.55
CA ALA A 135 -5.69 -3.23 -6.60
C ALA A 135 -6.11 -3.81 -7.97
N SER A 136 -6.68 -5.02 -8.03
CA SER A 136 -7.12 -5.61 -9.30
C SER A 136 -8.38 -4.97 -9.86
N LEU A 137 -9.25 -4.40 -9.02
CA LEU A 137 -10.38 -3.56 -9.45
C LEU A 137 -9.92 -2.17 -9.91
N MET A 138 -8.88 -1.61 -9.30
CA MET A 138 -8.26 -0.34 -9.68
C MET A 138 -7.50 -0.39 -11.01
N PHE A 139 -7.15 -1.58 -11.50
CA PHE A 139 -6.52 -1.82 -12.81
C PHE A 139 -7.41 -2.66 -13.75
N LEU A 140 -8.73 -2.64 -13.55
CA LEU A 140 -9.67 -3.38 -14.38
C LEU A 140 -9.61 -2.99 -15.88
N PRO A 141 -9.41 -1.71 -16.28
CA PRO A 141 -9.30 -1.32 -17.69
C PRO A 141 -8.08 -1.89 -18.43
N GLU A 142 -6.95 -2.10 -17.73
CA GLU A 142 -5.69 -2.58 -18.33
C GLU A 142 -5.56 -4.11 -18.33
N LEU A 143 -6.44 -4.82 -17.63
CA LEU A 143 -6.35 -6.27 -17.43
C LEU A 143 -7.29 -7.03 -18.37
N SER A 144 -6.73 -7.60 -19.44
CA SER A 144 -7.44 -8.51 -20.36
C SER A 144 -8.11 -9.70 -19.66
N MET A 145 -7.56 -10.14 -18.52
CA MET A 145 -8.18 -11.11 -17.62
C MET A 145 -8.00 -10.69 -16.16
N TRP A 146 -9.07 -10.16 -15.55
CA TRP A 146 -9.10 -9.68 -14.17
C TRP A 146 -8.56 -10.71 -13.14
N TRP A 147 -8.92 -11.98 -13.27
CA TRP A 147 -8.46 -13.06 -12.38
C TRP A 147 -6.93 -13.22 -12.39
N THR A 148 -6.30 -13.11 -13.56
CA THR A 148 -4.84 -13.19 -13.70
C THR A 148 -4.16 -12.00 -13.03
N GLY A 149 -4.72 -10.80 -13.20
CA GLY A 149 -4.26 -9.60 -12.49
C GLY A 149 -4.44 -9.69 -10.98
N PHE A 150 -5.59 -10.19 -10.50
CA PHE A 150 -5.83 -10.43 -9.07
C PHE A 150 -4.83 -11.43 -8.48
N LEU A 151 -4.56 -12.55 -9.14
CA LEU A 151 -3.57 -13.53 -8.68
C LEU A 151 -2.14 -12.94 -8.66
N GLY A 152 -1.75 -12.21 -9.71
CA GLY A 152 -0.45 -11.52 -9.75
C GLY A 152 -0.28 -10.49 -8.64
N MET A 153 -1.29 -9.63 -8.42
CA MET A 153 -1.30 -8.64 -7.35
C MET A 153 -1.32 -9.31 -5.96
N LEU A 154 -2.07 -10.40 -5.78
CA LEU A 154 -2.12 -11.15 -4.52
C LEU A 154 -0.77 -11.78 -4.18
N LEU A 155 -0.11 -12.43 -5.14
CA LEU A 155 1.21 -13.03 -4.94
C LEU A 155 2.28 -11.96 -4.68
N GLY A 156 2.28 -10.86 -5.45
CA GLY A 156 3.21 -9.74 -5.25
C GLY A 156 3.04 -9.09 -3.88
N LEU A 157 1.81 -8.74 -3.49
CA LEU A 157 1.53 -8.14 -2.18
C LEU A 157 1.79 -9.10 -1.02
N ALA A 158 1.56 -10.41 -1.19
CA ALA A 158 1.88 -11.42 -0.18
C ALA A 158 3.39 -11.56 0.00
N PHE A 159 4.17 -11.58 -1.09
CA PHE A 159 5.63 -11.57 -1.03
C PHE A 159 6.18 -10.32 -0.32
N LEU A 160 5.63 -9.14 -0.63
CA LEU A 160 6.00 -7.88 0.03
C LEU A 160 5.64 -7.89 1.54
N ASP A 161 4.44 -8.33 1.92
CA ASP A 161 4.03 -8.38 3.33
C ASP A 161 4.80 -9.46 4.14
N VAL A 162 5.20 -10.57 3.51
CA VAL A 162 6.07 -11.60 4.13
C VAL A 162 7.51 -11.13 4.26
N THR A 163 8.08 -10.52 3.22
CA THR A 163 9.44 -9.95 3.25
C THR A 163 9.56 -8.85 4.30
N ARG A 164 8.54 -8.00 4.42
CA ARG A 164 8.40 -7.03 5.51
C ARG A 164 8.42 -7.71 6.88
N LEU A 165 7.59 -8.75 7.10
CA LEU A 165 7.52 -9.45 8.38
C LEU A 165 8.87 -10.11 8.74
N ALA A 166 9.57 -10.68 7.75
CA ALA A 166 10.91 -11.23 7.93
C ALA A 166 11.92 -10.14 8.35
N ALA A 167 11.89 -8.96 7.71
CA ALA A 167 12.72 -7.82 8.10
C ALA A 167 12.41 -7.32 9.53
N GLU A 168 11.14 -7.21 9.92
CA GLU A 168 10.72 -6.85 11.28
C GLU A 168 11.23 -7.87 12.33
N ILE A 169 11.19 -9.17 12.01
CA ILE A 169 11.73 -10.24 12.87
C ILE A 169 13.26 -10.14 13.00
N ILE A 170 13.98 -10.04 11.88
CA ILE A 170 15.46 -9.95 11.86
C ILE A 170 15.93 -8.73 12.65
N ILE A 171 15.37 -7.56 12.38
CA ILE A 171 15.74 -6.31 13.05
C ILE A 171 15.46 -6.35 14.55
N THR A 172 14.40 -7.05 14.99
CA THR A 172 14.13 -7.25 16.42
C THR A 172 15.24 -8.07 17.09
N GLY A 173 15.67 -9.17 16.47
CA GLY A 173 16.64 -10.11 17.05
C GLY A 173 18.12 -9.68 17.00
N VAL A 174 18.43 -8.56 16.33
CA VAL A 174 19.81 -8.13 16.06
C VAL A 174 20.41 -7.25 17.18
N ASN A 175 21.70 -7.46 17.47
CA ASN A 175 22.47 -6.67 18.44
C ASN A 175 22.56 -5.18 18.04
N HIS A 176 22.58 -4.27 19.03
CA HIS A 176 22.50 -2.82 18.80
C HIS A 176 23.56 -2.30 17.80
N SER A 177 24.82 -2.72 17.94
CA SER A 177 25.92 -2.30 17.05
C SER A 177 25.74 -2.75 15.59
N VAL A 178 25.03 -3.86 15.37
CA VAL A 178 24.71 -4.36 14.01
C VAL A 178 23.45 -3.69 13.47
N PHE A 179 22.46 -3.38 14.33
CA PHE A 179 21.30 -2.56 13.96
C PHE A 179 21.73 -1.17 13.46
N LEU A 180 22.72 -0.53 14.09
CA LEU A 180 23.28 0.75 13.61
C LEU A 180 23.93 0.62 12.22
N LYS A 181 24.66 -0.48 11.95
CA LYS A 181 25.23 -0.76 10.61
C LYS A 181 24.13 -0.97 9.56
N ILE A 182 23.07 -1.71 9.88
CA ILE A 182 21.91 -1.90 9.00
C ILE A 182 21.23 -0.56 8.72
N ARG A 183 21.02 0.29 9.74
CA ARG A 183 20.43 1.62 9.59
C ARG A 183 21.28 2.51 8.69
N ALA A 184 22.60 2.52 8.84
CA ALA A 184 23.49 3.27 7.96
C ALA A 184 23.39 2.78 6.50
N ALA A 185 23.43 1.47 6.26
CA ALA A 185 23.33 0.89 4.92
C ALA A 185 21.98 1.14 4.24
N VAL A 186 20.87 1.04 4.99
CA VAL A 186 19.53 1.34 4.44
C VAL A 186 19.38 2.83 4.13
N LEU A 187 19.94 3.72 4.97
CA LEU A 187 19.91 5.16 4.72
C LEU A 187 20.75 5.56 3.50
N THR A 188 21.94 4.98 3.29
CA THR A 188 22.75 5.26 2.09
C THR A 188 22.08 4.73 0.83
N ILE A 189 21.52 3.51 0.84
CA ILE A 189 20.75 2.97 -0.29
C ILE A 189 19.54 3.86 -0.59
N ALA A 190 18.79 4.30 0.42
CA ALA A 190 17.62 5.17 0.25
C ALA A 190 18.01 6.55 -0.30
N ALA A 191 19.11 7.14 0.18
CA ALA A 191 19.63 8.42 -0.30
C ALA A 191 20.07 8.33 -1.77
N THR A 192 20.89 7.33 -2.13
CA THR A 192 21.35 7.11 -3.51
C THR A 192 20.19 6.84 -4.47
N ALA A 193 19.19 6.04 -4.05
CA ALA A 193 17.99 5.81 -4.85
C ALA A 193 17.15 7.09 -5.04
N GLY A 194 16.99 7.90 -3.99
CA GLY A 194 16.29 9.19 -4.07
C GLY A 194 16.99 10.21 -4.96
N ILE A 195 18.31 10.32 -4.86
CA ILE A 195 19.14 11.20 -5.72
C ILE A 195 19.06 10.75 -7.17
N SER A 196 19.18 9.45 -7.45
CA SER A 196 19.05 8.88 -8.80
C SER A 196 17.68 9.17 -9.41
N ALA A 197 16.60 8.96 -8.65
CA ALA A 197 15.24 9.27 -9.09
C ALA A 197 15.04 10.78 -9.37
N ALA A 198 15.58 11.66 -8.51
CA ALA A 198 15.51 13.10 -8.71
C ALA A 198 16.26 13.56 -9.97
N ILE A 199 17.49 13.07 -10.19
CA ILE A 199 18.28 13.35 -11.41
C ILE A 199 17.54 12.86 -12.66
N SER A 200 16.95 11.67 -12.61
CA SER A 200 16.17 11.11 -13.72
C SER A 200 14.92 11.96 -14.05
N ALA A 201 14.19 12.41 -13.02
CA ALA A 201 13.02 13.28 -13.20
C ALA A 201 13.41 14.64 -13.81
N ILE A 202 14.46 15.29 -13.29
CA ILE A 202 14.99 16.56 -13.82
C ILE A 202 15.42 16.38 -15.28
N SER A 203 16.15 15.31 -15.59
CA SER A 203 16.60 15.01 -16.95
C SER A 203 15.44 14.83 -17.93
N SER A 204 14.39 14.11 -17.51
CA SER A 204 13.18 13.90 -18.31
C SER A 204 12.43 15.20 -18.59
N THR A 205 12.31 16.09 -17.59
CA THR A 205 11.70 17.42 -17.78
C THR A 205 12.55 18.33 -18.67
N ALA A 206 13.88 18.31 -18.54
CA ALA A 206 14.78 19.09 -19.39
C ALA A 206 14.72 18.67 -20.86
N ILE A 207 14.59 17.37 -21.15
CA ILE A 207 14.43 16.85 -22.52
C ILE A 207 13.10 17.32 -23.13
N LEU A 208 12.00 17.34 -22.36
CA LEU A 208 10.72 17.86 -22.83
C LEU A 208 10.77 19.36 -23.15
N ILE A 209 11.38 20.16 -22.27
CA ILE A 209 11.57 21.62 -22.48
C ILE A 209 12.50 21.90 -23.67
N SER A 210 13.51 21.07 -23.90
CA SER A 210 14.39 21.16 -25.07
C SER A 210 13.68 20.82 -26.38
N LYS A 211 12.82 19.79 -26.38
CA LYS A 211 12.07 19.34 -27.56
C LYS A 211 10.92 20.28 -27.94
N TYR A 212 10.39 21.03 -26.98
CA TYR A 212 9.35 22.04 -27.19
C TYR A 212 9.81 23.39 -26.60
N PRO A 213 10.58 24.20 -27.35
CA PRO A 213 11.01 25.51 -26.87
C PRO A 213 9.79 26.36 -26.52
N VAL A 214 9.70 26.76 -25.25
CA VAL A 214 8.52 27.39 -24.60
C VAL A 214 8.03 28.66 -25.33
N PHE A 215 8.87 29.26 -26.15
CA PHE A 215 8.54 30.40 -27.00
C PHE A 215 7.48 30.11 -28.09
N PHE A 216 7.23 28.84 -28.46
CA PHE A 216 6.34 28.48 -29.57
C PHE A 216 5.00 27.83 -29.17
N SER A 217 4.81 27.34 -27.95
CA SER A 217 3.52 26.72 -27.55
C SER A 217 2.44 27.77 -27.25
N LEU A 218 2.76 28.75 -26.41
CA LEU A 218 1.86 29.85 -26.02
C LEU A 218 1.16 30.57 -27.19
N PRO A 219 1.85 30.99 -28.27
CA PRO A 219 1.16 31.65 -29.39
C PRO A 219 0.26 30.71 -30.20
N ILE A 220 0.52 29.39 -30.22
CA ILE A 220 -0.25 28.43 -31.03
C ILE A 220 -1.57 28.09 -30.35
N GLU A 221 -1.59 27.79 -29.04
CA GLU A 221 -2.84 27.56 -28.31
C GLU A 221 -3.71 28.82 -28.28
N PHE A 222 -3.11 29.99 -28.07
CA PHE A 222 -3.84 31.27 -28.08
C PHE A 222 -4.41 31.61 -29.46
N ALA A 223 -3.69 31.32 -30.55
CA ALA A 223 -4.22 31.45 -31.91
C ALA A 223 -5.38 30.47 -32.17
N HIS A 224 -5.32 29.26 -31.63
CA HIS A 224 -6.37 28.25 -31.83
C HIS A 224 -7.66 28.56 -31.06
N GLU A 225 -7.56 29.17 -29.87
CA GLU A 225 -8.68 29.79 -29.15
C GLU A 225 -9.27 30.96 -29.94
N LEU A 226 -8.44 31.90 -30.41
CA LEU A 226 -8.90 33.08 -31.18
C LEU A 226 -9.62 32.71 -32.48
N VAL A 227 -9.17 31.67 -33.21
CA VAL A 227 -9.86 31.18 -34.40
C VAL A 227 -11.23 30.60 -34.05
N LYS A 228 -11.35 29.88 -32.93
CA LYS A 228 -12.58 29.23 -32.46
C LYS A 228 -13.63 30.25 -31.96
N LEU A 229 -13.17 31.32 -31.30
CA LEU A 229 -13.99 32.48 -30.96
C LEU A 229 -14.47 33.22 -32.21
N ARG A 230 -13.60 33.40 -33.22
CA ARG A 230 -13.96 34.06 -34.49
C ARG A 230 -14.95 33.25 -35.35
N SER A 231 -15.06 31.93 -35.15
CA SER A 231 -16.05 31.09 -35.84
C SER A 231 -17.40 30.98 -35.10
N THR A 232 -17.59 31.70 -34.00
CA THR A 232 -18.83 31.66 -33.19
C THR A 232 -19.48 33.04 -33.02
N SER A 233 -19.07 34.02 -33.84
CA SER A 233 -19.62 35.37 -33.97
C SER A 233 -20.03 35.67 -35.41
#